data_AF-A0A2N3F8N8-F1
#
_entry.id   AF-A0A2N3F8N8-F1
#
_cell.length_a   1.000
_cell.length_b   1.000
_cell.length_c   1.000
_cell.angle_alpha   90.00
_cell.angle_beta   90.00
_cell.angle_gamma   90.00
#
_symmetry.space_group_name_H-M   'P 1'
#
loop_
_entity.id
_entity.type
_entity.pdbx_description
1 polymer ?
#
loop_
_entity_poly.entity_id
_entity_poly.type
_entity_poly.pdbx_seq_one_letter_code
_entity_poly.pdbx_strand_id
1 'polypeptide(L)'
;MGNMLPMMKGFARDLLAYRSTLGRQDTWIRTYAAKKSWSVNPRWMVYMNLRLWLSDCEAMYGKRFCPCFEPSGDAALDKKLICPCEFAQAEIDGVGWCHCTLFGRADLTPADYARAEASLMAEYRDVPLKWVEGVLDTRGQHIEELRGLPVPDAIHQVKRALNGKGAPIRAIVASRTEADHLERLAEMRGLAFSRNQAELGYLVELG
;
A
#
# COMPACT_ATOMS: atom_id res chain seq x y z
N MET A 1 -8.12 -0.34 22.92
CA MET A 1 -8.72 -0.58 21.59
C MET A 1 -8.96 0.78 20.95
N GLY A 2 -8.20 1.13 19.91
CA GLY A 2 -8.29 2.45 19.27
C GLY A 2 -9.66 2.67 18.61
N ASN A 3 -10.03 3.95 18.46
CA ASN A 3 -11.25 4.36 17.77
C ASN A 3 -11.24 3.83 16.32
N MET A 4 -12.06 2.81 16.00
CA MET A 4 -12.13 2.21 14.65
C MET A 4 -12.91 3.09 13.65
N LEU A 5 -13.62 4.10 14.14
CA LEU A 5 -14.51 4.94 13.34
C LEU A 5 -13.82 5.61 12.13
N PRO A 6 -12.60 6.17 12.25
CA PRO A 6 -11.92 6.79 11.11
C PRO A 6 -11.52 5.79 10.02
N MET A 7 -11.09 4.59 10.42
CA MET A 7 -10.74 3.51 9.49
C MET A 7 -11.98 3.03 8.72
N MET A 8 -13.12 2.90 9.40
CA MET A 8 -14.39 2.52 8.77
C MET A 8 -14.90 3.59 7.80
N LYS A 9 -14.74 4.88 8.13
CA LYS A 9 -15.09 5.98 7.22
C LYS A 9 -14.24 5.98 5.95
N GLY A 10 -12.93 5.76 6.08
CA GLY A 10 -12.03 5.61 4.94
C GLY A 10 -12.44 4.45 4.03
N PHE A 11 -12.68 3.27 4.63
CA PHE A 11 -13.15 2.10 3.88
C PHE A 11 -14.47 2.35 3.15
N ALA A 12 -15.46 2.98 3.80
CA ALA A 12 -16.75 3.27 3.19
C ALA A 12 -16.62 4.23 1.99
N ARG A 13 -15.77 5.26 2.10
CA ARG A 13 -15.46 6.17 1.00
C ARG A 13 -14.87 5.40 -0.19
N ASP A 14 -13.85 4.59 0.05
CA ASP A 14 -13.14 3.87 -1.01
C ASP A 14 -14.07 2.83 -1.68
N LEU A 15 -14.90 2.15 -0.88
CA LEU A 15 -15.90 1.22 -1.39
C LEU A 15 -16.92 1.92 -2.30
N LEU A 16 -17.40 3.11 -1.93
CA LEU A 16 -18.30 3.90 -2.77
C LEU A 16 -17.62 4.34 -4.08
N ALA A 17 -16.39 4.82 -3.99
CA ALA A 17 -15.61 5.29 -5.15
C ALA A 17 -15.35 4.17 -6.17
N TYR A 18 -14.99 2.97 -5.69
CA TYR A 18 -14.50 1.89 -6.55
C TYR A 18 -15.47 0.73 -6.75
N ARG A 19 -16.71 0.81 -6.25
CA ARG A 19 -17.71 -0.27 -6.34
C ARG A 19 -17.83 -0.90 -7.73
N SER A 20 -17.76 -0.09 -8.79
CA SER A 20 -17.87 -0.52 -10.18
C SER A 20 -16.62 -1.23 -10.70
N THR A 21 -15.47 -1.02 -10.08
CA THR A 21 -14.18 -1.61 -10.49
C THR A 21 -13.83 -2.89 -9.75
N LEU A 22 -14.46 -3.16 -8.61
CA LEU A 22 -14.17 -4.33 -7.77
C LEU A 22 -14.37 -5.66 -8.49
N GLY A 23 -15.41 -5.77 -9.32
CA GLY A 23 -15.63 -6.96 -10.14
C GLY A 23 -14.52 -7.18 -11.17
N ARG A 24 -14.03 -6.10 -11.79
CA ARG A 24 -12.88 -6.15 -12.70
C ARG A 24 -11.61 -6.60 -11.98
N GLN A 25 -11.37 -6.12 -10.75
CA GLN A 25 -10.23 -6.60 -9.97
C GLN A 25 -10.38 -8.07 -9.59
N ASP A 26 -11.56 -8.52 -9.13
CA ASP A 26 -11.78 -9.93 -8.76
C ASP A 26 -11.54 -10.87 -9.96
N THR A 27 -12.13 -10.56 -11.12
CA THR A 27 -11.93 -11.35 -12.35
C THR A 27 -10.46 -11.41 -12.73
N TRP A 28 -9.76 -10.28 -12.68
CA TRP A 28 -8.33 -10.21 -12.99
C TRP A 28 -7.49 -11.05 -12.03
N ILE A 29 -7.70 -10.91 -10.72
CA ILE A 29 -6.99 -11.66 -9.67
C ILE A 29 -7.17 -13.17 -9.89
N ARG A 30 -8.42 -13.63 -10.01
CA ARG A 30 -8.74 -15.05 -10.17
C ARG A 30 -8.17 -15.65 -11.44
N THR A 31 -8.18 -14.89 -12.54
CA THR A 31 -7.62 -15.33 -13.82
C THR A 31 -6.12 -15.57 -13.70
N TYR A 32 -5.37 -14.67 -13.06
CA TYR A 32 -3.92 -14.83 -12.89
C TYR A 32 -3.58 -15.92 -11.89
N ALA A 33 -4.31 -16.00 -10.76
CA ALA A 33 -4.14 -17.08 -9.79
C ALA A 33 -4.32 -18.46 -10.44
N ALA A 34 -5.38 -18.65 -11.22
CA ALA A 34 -5.63 -19.90 -11.94
C ALA A 34 -4.51 -20.24 -12.94
N LYS A 35 -4.05 -19.27 -13.73
CA LYS A 35 -2.96 -19.45 -14.70
C LYS A 35 -1.62 -19.83 -14.05
N LYS A 36 -1.39 -19.36 -12.82
CA LYS A 36 -0.15 -19.60 -12.06
C LYS A 36 -0.26 -20.74 -11.06
N SER A 37 -1.43 -21.38 -10.96
CA SER A 37 -1.72 -22.37 -9.92
C SER A 37 -1.48 -21.83 -8.50
N TRP A 38 -1.79 -20.56 -8.28
CA TRP A 38 -1.76 -19.91 -6.97
C TRP A 38 -3.16 -19.92 -6.33
N SER A 39 -3.20 -19.94 -5.00
CA SER A 39 -4.40 -19.64 -4.23
C SER A 39 -4.57 -18.12 -4.07
N VAL A 40 -5.79 -17.70 -3.72
CA VAL A 40 -6.15 -16.30 -3.43
C VAL A 40 -6.57 -16.23 -1.98
N ASN A 41 -6.18 -15.15 -1.29
CA ASN A 41 -6.54 -14.95 0.11
C ASN A 41 -8.07 -15.05 0.32
N PRO A 42 -8.55 -16.03 1.09
CA PRO A 42 -9.99 -16.26 1.28
C PRO A 42 -10.61 -15.31 2.31
N ARG A 43 -9.81 -14.53 3.04
CA ARG A 43 -10.28 -13.69 4.15
C ARG A 43 -10.86 -12.39 3.61
N TRP A 44 -12.18 -12.28 3.71
CA TRP A 44 -12.98 -11.23 3.06
C TRP A 44 -12.45 -9.80 3.27
N MET A 45 -12.10 -9.41 4.50
CA MET A 45 -11.61 -8.06 4.81
C MET A 45 -10.34 -7.71 4.03
N VAL A 46 -9.33 -8.59 4.06
CA VAL A 46 -8.05 -8.36 3.40
C VAL A 46 -8.22 -8.43 1.89
N TYR A 47 -8.97 -9.41 1.40
CA TYR A 47 -9.24 -9.54 -0.02
C TYR A 47 -10.04 -8.35 -0.59
N MET A 48 -10.98 -7.79 0.17
CA MET A 48 -11.68 -6.56 -0.19
C MET A 48 -10.72 -5.37 -0.25
N ASN A 49 -9.91 -5.17 0.79
CA ASN A 49 -8.96 -4.06 0.84
C ASN A 49 -7.93 -4.12 -0.29
N LEU A 50 -7.38 -5.30 -0.58
CA LEU A 50 -6.42 -5.45 -1.68
C LEU A 50 -7.02 -5.08 -3.04
N ARG A 51 -8.30 -5.41 -3.29
CA ARG A 51 -9.00 -4.98 -4.51
C ARG A 51 -9.19 -3.46 -4.55
N LEU A 52 -9.57 -2.84 -3.43
CA LEU A 52 -9.68 -1.39 -3.33
C LEU A 52 -8.32 -0.72 -3.55
N TRP A 53 -7.26 -1.23 -2.95
CA TRP A 53 -5.91 -0.67 -3.07
C TRP A 53 -5.32 -0.87 -4.48
N LEU A 54 -5.63 -1.98 -5.16
CA LEU A 54 -5.30 -2.14 -6.58
C LEU A 54 -6.01 -1.10 -7.47
N SER A 55 -7.27 -0.76 -7.13
CA SER A 55 -7.99 0.33 -7.81
C SER A 55 -7.39 1.71 -7.50
N ASP A 56 -6.97 1.97 -6.26
CA ASP A 56 -6.19 3.16 -5.89
C ASP A 56 -4.92 3.28 -6.74
N CYS A 57 -4.14 2.19 -6.86
CA CYS A 57 -2.93 2.20 -7.68
C CYS A 57 -3.22 2.51 -9.15
N GLU A 58 -4.28 1.95 -9.72
CA GLU A 58 -4.68 2.30 -11.09
C GLU A 58 -5.12 3.75 -11.21
N ALA A 59 -5.85 4.30 -10.24
CA ALA A 59 -6.28 5.69 -10.24
C ALA A 59 -5.10 6.66 -10.13
N MET A 60 -4.15 6.36 -9.23
CA MET A 60 -3.00 7.22 -8.97
C MET A 60 -1.89 7.11 -10.03
N TYR A 61 -1.67 5.91 -10.57
CA TYR A 61 -0.48 5.61 -11.39
C TYR A 61 -0.81 5.08 -12.79
N GLY A 62 -2.08 4.91 -13.13
CA GLY A 62 -2.53 4.37 -14.42
C GLY A 62 -2.26 2.87 -14.60
N LYS A 63 -1.70 2.19 -13.60
CA LYS A 63 -1.36 0.76 -13.64
C LYS A 63 -1.65 0.10 -12.30
N ARG A 64 -1.90 -1.21 -12.31
CA ARG A 64 -2.06 -2.03 -11.10
C ARG A 64 -0.69 -2.29 -10.46
N PHE A 65 -0.07 -1.31 -9.82
CA PHE A 65 1.11 -1.55 -8.99
C PHE A 65 0.77 -2.45 -7.78
N CYS A 66 1.77 -3.13 -7.24
CA CYS A 66 1.62 -3.84 -5.97
C CYS A 66 1.12 -2.86 -4.90
N PRO A 67 -0.02 -3.11 -4.23
CA PRO A 67 -0.61 -2.12 -3.34
C PRO A 67 0.20 -1.90 -2.06
N CYS A 68 1.23 -2.70 -1.80
CA CYS A 68 2.10 -2.60 -0.63
C CYS A 68 3.35 -1.74 -0.88
N PHE A 69 3.61 -1.31 -2.12
CA PHE A 69 4.75 -0.49 -2.47
C PHE A 69 4.32 0.62 -3.42
N GLU A 70 4.73 1.85 -3.16
CA GLU A 70 4.69 2.90 -4.16
C GLU A 70 5.71 2.66 -5.30
N PRO A 71 5.47 3.19 -6.51
CA PRO A 71 6.47 3.18 -7.58
C PRO A 71 7.80 3.76 -7.07
N SER A 72 8.93 3.20 -7.49
CA SER A 72 10.25 3.64 -7.07
C SER A 72 10.74 4.90 -7.80
N GLY A 73 10.20 5.17 -9.00
CA GLY A 73 10.74 6.16 -9.94
C GLY A 73 11.87 5.60 -10.82
N ASP A 74 12.35 4.38 -10.56
CA ASP A 74 13.19 3.62 -11.49
C ASP A 74 12.31 2.81 -12.44
N ALA A 75 12.40 3.10 -13.74
CA ALA A 75 11.54 2.48 -14.74
C ALA A 75 11.70 0.95 -14.83
N ALA A 76 12.90 0.42 -14.55
CA ALA A 76 13.15 -1.01 -14.61
C ALA A 76 12.53 -1.71 -13.40
N LEU A 77 12.69 -1.18 -12.19
CA LEU A 77 12.07 -1.69 -10.98
C LEU A 77 10.54 -1.53 -11.01
N ASP A 78 10.04 -0.38 -11.46
CA ASP A 78 8.61 -0.10 -11.55
C ASP A 78 7.88 -1.09 -12.44
N LYS A 79 8.50 -1.52 -13.54
CA LYS A 79 7.93 -2.59 -14.38
C LYS A 79 7.73 -3.89 -13.59
N LYS A 80 8.66 -4.24 -12.70
CA LYS A 80 8.61 -5.44 -11.86
C LYS A 80 7.59 -5.34 -10.73
N LEU A 81 7.25 -4.11 -10.31
CA LEU A 81 6.27 -3.84 -9.26
C LEU A 81 4.80 -3.92 -9.75
N ILE A 82 4.55 -3.96 -11.06
CA ILE A 82 3.20 -4.11 -11.60
C ILE A 82 2.64 -5.50 -11.26
N CYS A 83 1.48 -5.53 -10.62
CA CYS A 83 0.79 -6.74 -10.19
C CYS A 83 0.34 -7.60 -11.40
N PRO A 84 0.49 -8.95 -11.37
CA PRO A 84 1.25 -9.69 -10.37
C PRO A 84 2.75 -9.35 -10.51
N CYS A 85 3.34 -8.86 -9.43
CA CYS A 85 4.73 -8.38 -9.47
C CYS A 85 5.69 -9.55 -9.69
N GLU A 86 6.83 -9.30 -10.34
CA GLU A 86 7.81 -10.35 -10.65
C GLU A 86 8.34 -11.05 -9.39
N PHE A 87 8.31 -10.38 -8.25
CA PHE A 87 8.72 -10.89 -6.94
C PHE A 87 7.77 -11.94 -6.36
N ALA A 88 6.48 -11.94 -6.75
CA ALA A 88 5.46 -12.75 -6.11
C ALA A 88 5.77 -14.26 -6.18
N GLN A 89 6.31 -14.75 -7.30
CA GLN A 89 6.65 -16.16 -7.43
C GLN A 89 7.72 -16.58 -6.43
N ALA A 90 8.81 -15.80 -6.32
CA ALA A 90 9.91 -16.11 -5.40
C ALA A 90 9.46 -16.09 -3.94
N GLU A 91 8.59 -15.15 -3.56
CA GLU A 91 8.01 -15.08 -2.21
C GLU A 91 7.08 -16.28 -1.93
N ILE A 92 6.24 -16.64 -2.90
CA ILE A 92 5.34 -17.80 -2.79
C ILE A 92 6.13 -19.10 -2.66
N ASP A 93 7.21 -19.26 -3.42
CA ASP A 93 8.07 -20.44 -3.34
C ASP A 93 8.87 -20.49 -2.03
N GLY A 94 9.30 -19.32 -1.53
CA GLY A 94 10.09 -19.20 -0.30
C GLY A 94 9.25 -19.32 0.98
N VAL A 95 8.34 -18.37 1.20
CA VAL A 95 7.56 -18.26 2.45
C VAL A 95 6.11 -18.74 2.32
N GLY A 96 5.61 -18.90 1.10
CA GLY A 96 4.30 -19.48 0.83
C GLY A 96 3.28 -18.49 0.27
N TRP A 97 3.48 -17.20 0.45
CA TRP A 97 2.59 -16.13 0.01
C TRP A 97 3.38 -14.96 -0.55
N CYS A 98 2.78 -14.16 -1.43
CA CYS A 98 3.40 -12.90 -1.85
C CYS A 98 3.33 -11.86 -0.73
N HIS A 99 4.18 -10.82 -0.79
CA HIS A 99 4.28 -9.79 0.26
C HIS A 99 2.93 -9.23 0.72
N CYS A 100 2.08 -8.85 -0.24
CA CYS A 100 0.77 -8.27 0.05
C CYS A 100 -0.27 -9.28 0.53
N THR A 101 0.09 -10.56 0.62
CA THR A 101 -0.75 -11.70 1.02
C THR A 101 -1.95 -11.92 0.11
N LEU A 102 -1.96 -11.36 -1.11
CA LEU A 102 -3.06 -11.55 -2.08
C LEU A 102 -3.07 -12.98 -2.64
N PHE A 103 -1.89 -13.46 -3.04
CA PHE A 103 -1.67 -14.76 -3.64
C PHE A 103 -0.82 -15.63 -2.73
N GLY A 104 -0.95 -16.94 -2.86
CA GLY A 104 -0.07 -17.88 -2.19
C GLY A 104 -0.07 -19.26 -2.83
N ARG A 105 0.61 -20.22 -2.20
CA ARG A 105 0.66 -21.60 -2.68
C ARG A 105 -0.73 -22.21 -2.67
N ALA A 106 -0.97 -23.13 -3.61
CA ALA A 106 -2.27 -23.77 -3.79
C ALA A 106 -2.77 -24.51 -2.53
N ASP A 107 -1.87 -24.92 -1.64
CA ASP A 107 -2.14 -25.71 -0.43
C ASP A 107 -2.39 -24.86 0.83
N LEU A 108 -2.29 -23.53 0.75
CA LEU A 108 -2.53 -22.66 1.91
C LEU A 108 -3.97 -22.76 2.42
N THR A 109 -4.11 -22.90 3.72
CA THR A 109 -5.37 -22.84 4.44
C THR A 109 -5.71 -21.40 4.87
N PRO A 110 -6.97 -21.12 5.26
CA PRO A 110 -7.32 -19.83 5.86
C PRO A 110 -6.50 -19.48 7.12
N ALA A 111 -6.01 -20.47 7.87
CA ALA A 111 -5.15 -20.26 9.02
C ALA A 111 -3.74 -19.83 8.61
N ASP A 112 -3.22 -20.35 7.50
CA ASP A 112 -1.93 -19.92 6.95
C ASP A 112 -2.00 -18.48 6.44
N TYR A 113 -3.10 -18.12 5.75
CA TYR A 113 -3.34 -16.72 5.38
C TYR A 113 -3.47 -15.79 6.59
N ALA A 114 -4.05 -16.25 7.70
CA ALA A 114 -4.08 -15.44 8.93
C ALA A 114 -2.67 -15.16 9.48
N ARG A 115 -1.73 -16.11 9.35
CA ARG A 115 -0.32 -15.89 9.71
C ARG A 115 0.41 -14.98 8.73
N ALA A 116 0.13 -15.13 7.44
CA ALA A 116 0.63 -14.23 6.40
C ALA A 116 0.21 -12.78 6.69
N GLU A 117 -1.08 -12.58 6.97
CA GLU A 117 -1.64 -11.28 7.33
C GLU A 117 -1.02 -10.69 8.59
N ALA A 118 -0.78 -11.51 9.63
CA ALA A 118 -0.13 -11.04 10.84
C ALA A 118 1.29 -10.51 10.56
N SER A 119 2.03 -11.18 9.67
CA SER A 119 3.37 -10.74 9.25
C SER A 119 3.31 -9.40 8.51
N LEU A 120 2.38 -9.27 7.55
CA LEU A 120 2.15 -8.00 6.85
C LEU A 120 1.73 -6.88 7.82
N MET A 121 0.88 -7.16 8.80
CA MET A 121 0.47 -6.15 9.78
C MET A 121 1.62 -5.71 10.68
N ALA A 122 2.54 -6.62 11.03
CA ALA A 122 3.73 -6.29 11.81
C ALA A 122 4.61 -5.24 11.10
N GLU A 123 4.74 -5.34 9.78
CA GLU A 123 5.55 -4.42 8.96
C GLU A 123 4.87 -3.08 8.66
N TYR A 124 3.53 -3.04 8.59
CA TYR A 124 2.81 -1.82 8.18
C TYR A 124 2.02 -1.17 9.32
N ARG A 125 1.20 -1.94 10.03
CA ARG A 125 0.28 -1.41 11.05
C ARG A 125 1.01 -1.20 12.38
N ASP A 126 1.86 -2.14 12.76
CA ASP A 126 2.42 -2.20 14.10
C ASP A 126 3.73 -1.39 14.22
N VAL A 127 4.29 -0.95 13.09
CA VAL A 127 5.36 0.06 13.05
C VAL A 127 4.81 1.42 13.48
N PRO A 128 5.30 2.02 14.58
CA PRO A 128 4.83 3.32 15.05
C PRO A 128 5.16 4.44 14.05
N LEU A 129 4.23 5.39 13.88
CA LEU A 129 4.51 6.61 13.12
C LEU A 129 5.46 7.50 13.92
N LYS A 130 6.56 7.94 13.29
CA LYS A 130 7.55 8.82 13.92
C LYS A 130 7.15 10.27 13.74
N TRP A 131 6.95 10.99 14.84
CA TRP A 131 6.60 12.41 14.83
C TRP A 131 7.72 13.24 15.46
N VAL A 132 8.14 14.31 14.78
CA VAL A 132 9.13 15.28 15.27
C VAL A 132 8.49 16.66 15.16
N GLU A 133 8.26 17.30 16.31
CA GLU A 133 7.66 18.66 16.37
C GLU A 133 6.36 18.80 15.56
N GLY A 134 5.53 17.74 15.55
CA GLY A 134 4.26 17.72 14.83
C GLY A 134 4.36 17.40 13.33
N VAL A 135 5.57 17.18 12.80
CA VAL A 135 5.83 16.71 11.43
C VAL A 135 6.02 15.20 11.44
N LEU A 136 5.33 14.49 10.55
CA LEU A 136 5.51 13.06 10.35
C LEU A 136 6.83 12.81 9.60
N ASP A 137 7.76 12.08 10.21
CA ASP A 137 9.01 11.69 9.57
C ASP A 137 8.87 10.29 8.96
N THR A 138 8.69 10.22 7.64
CA THR A 138 8.49 8.95 6.94
C THR A 138 9.79 8.25 6.55
N ARG A 139 10.94 8.88 6.80
CA ARG A 139 12.26 8.43 6.34
C ARG A 139 12.84 7.36 7.27
N GLY A 140 13.95 6.76 6.86
CA GLY A 140 14.75 5.87 7.72
C GLY A 140 14.05 4.57 8.09
N GLN A 141 13.14 4.10 7.25
CA GLN A 141 12.51 2.79 7.41
C GLN A 141 13.47 1.68 7.00
N HIS A 142 13.18 0.46 7.45
CA HIS A 142 13.91 -0.71 6.97
C HIS A 142 13.67 -0.91 5.47
N ILE A 143 14.65 -1.51 4.79
CA ILE A 143 14.59 -1.79 3.36
C ILE A 143 14.21 -3.26 3.18
N GLU A 144 13.15 -3.52 2.42
CA GLU A 144 12.74 -4.88 2.05
C GLU A 144 13.76 -5.46 1.05
N GLU A 145 14.25 -6.65 1.34
CA GLU A 145 15.45 -7.22 0.71
C GLU A 145 15.28 -7.49 -0.79
N LEU A 146 14.11 -7.95 -1.23
CA LEU A 146 13.90 -8.34 -2.63
C LEU A 146 13.74 -7.14 -3.55
N ARG A 147 13.01 -6.11 -3.09
CA ARG A 147 12.71 -4.92 -3.90
C ARG A 147 13.71 -3.79 -3.70
N GLY A 148 14.41 -3.75 -2.58
CA GLY A 148 15.27 -2.63 -2.21
C GLY A 148 14.48 -1.35 -1.89
N LEU A 149 13.25 -1.49 -1.38
CA LEU A 149 12.35 -0.38 -1.10
C LEU A 149 12.01 -0.27 0.40
N PRO A 150 11.76 0.95 0.91
CA PRO A 150 11.39 1.13 2.30
C PRO A 150 10.01 0.53 2.62
N VAL A 151 9.90 -0.12 3.78
CA VAL A 151 8.62 -0.62 4.31
C VAL A 151 8.43 -0.17 5.77
N PRO A 152 7.28 0.42 6.13
CA PRO A 152 6.26 0.95 5.22
C PRO A 152 6.78 2.18 4.47
N ASP A 153 6.44 2.33 3.21
CA ASP A 153 6.84 3.50 2.41
C ASP A 153 6.15 4.80 2.86
N ALA A 154 6.47 5.93 2.22
CA ALA A 154 5.99 7.24 2.63
C ALA A 154 4.47 7.36 2.48
N ILE A 155 3.91 6.89 1.36
CA ILE A 155 2.46 6.97 1.12
C ILE A 155 1.67 6.13 2.12
N HIS A 156 2.15 4.95 2.52
CA HIS A 156 1.49 4.11 3.51
C HIS A 156 1.49 4.76 4.89
N GLN A 157 2.61 5.38 5.29
CA GLN A 157 2.70 6.11 6.54
C GLN A 157 1.76 7.33 6.56
N VAL A 158 1.71 8.12 5.48
CA VAL A 158 0.81 9.29 5.39
C VAL A 158 -0.65 8.88 5.32
N LYS A 159 -1.02 7.82 4.59
CA LYS A 159 -2.39 7.28 4.59
C LYS A 159 -2.82 6.85 5.99
N ARG A 160 -1.93 6.19 6.76
CA ARG A 160 -2.18 5.84 8.17
C ARG A 160 -2.36 7.10 9.03
N ALA A 161 -1.50 8.10 8.88
CA ALA A 161 -1.59 9.36 9.61
C ALA A 161 -2.90 10.11 9.32
N LEU A 162 -3.29 10.25 8.04
CA LEU A 162 -4.55 10.86 7.63
C LEU A 162 -5.76 10.11 8.19
N ASN A 163 -5.73 8.77 8.16
CA ASN A 163 -6.83 7.97 8.70
C ASN A 163 -6.90 8.06 10.23
N GLY A 164 -5.78 8.25 10.94
CA GLY A 164 -5.76 8.34 12.40
C GLY A 164 -6.04 9.75 12.94
N LYS A 165 -5.26 10.75 12.48
CA LYS A 165 -5.28 12.14 12.95
C LYS A 165 -6.21 13.05 12.14
N GLY A 166 -6.52 12.68 10.90
CA GLY A 166 -7.19 13.58 9.95
C GLY A 166 -6.23 14.54 9.25
N ALA A 167 -6.74 15.30 8.30
CA ALA A 167 -6.04 16.44 7.71
C ALA A 167 -6.14 17.67 8.63
N PRO A 168 -5.15 18.59 8.62
CA PRO A 168 -3.94 18.56 7.79
C PRO A 168 -2.84 17.64 8.32
N ILE A 169 -2.01 17.12 7.41
CA ILE A 169 -0.79 16.35 7.73
C ILE A 169 0.41 17.05 7.12
N ARG A 170 1.39 17.37 7.97
CA ARG A 170 2.75 17.77 7.56
C ARG A 170 3.65 16.55 7.66
N ALA A 171 4.42 16.28 6.61
CA ALA A 171 5.35 15.16 6.57
C ALA A 171 6.69 15.54 5.92
N ILE A 172 7.79 14.95 6.38
CA ILE A 172 9.08 15.00 5.72
C ILE A 172 9.32 13.66 5.00
N VAL A 173 9.54 13.73 3.69
CA VAL A 173 9.79 12.58 2.81
C VAL A 173 11.21 12.61 2.25
N ALA A 174 11.78 11.46 1.88
CA ALA A 174 13.19 11.36 1.50
C ALA A 174 13.48 11.90 0.10
N SER A 175 12.53 11.75 -0.83
CA SER A 175 12.76 12.01 -2.25
C SER A 175 11.66 12.86 -2.89
N ARG A 176 11.98 13.42 -4.06
CA ARG A 176 11.00 14.16 -4.86
C ARG A 176 9.87 13.24 -5.34
N THR A 177 10.22 12.01 -5.68
CA THR A 177 9.29 10.95 -6.11
C THR A 177 8.24 10.65 -5.03
N GLU A 178 8.67 10.45 -3.79
CA GLU A 178 7.75 10.27 -2.66
C GLU A 178 6.82 11.48 -2.50
N ALA A 179 7.35 12.70 -2.66
CA ALA A 179 6.54 13.91 -2.59
C ALA A 179 5.51 13.99 -3.74
N ASP A 180 5.89 13.60 -4.96
CA ASP A 180 4.98 13.53 -6.12
C ASP A 180 3.85 12.50 -5.89
N HIS A 181 4.10 11.39 -5.19
CA HIS A 181 3.03 10.44 -4.84
C HIS A 181 2.06 11.00 -3.80
N LEU A 182 2.56 11.78 -2.85
CA LEU A 182 1.72 12.45 -1.85
C LEU A 182 0.89 13.58 -2.48
N GLU A 183 1.40 14.26 -3.51
CA GLU A 183 0.62 15.19 -4.33
C GLU A 183 -0.55 14.48 -5.00
N ARG A 184 -0.31 13.35 -5.68
CA ARG A 184 -1.37 12.52 -6.28
C ARG A 184 -2.37 12.00 -5.25
N LEU A 185 -1.90 11.63 -4.06
CA LEU A 185 -2.78 11.22 -2.96
C LEU A 185 -3.69 12.38 -2.52
N ALA A 186 -3.16 13.60 -2.44
CA ALA A 186 -3.92 14.79 -2.09
C ALA A 186 -4.96 15.09 -3.17
N GLU A 187 -4.59 15.07 -4.46
CA GLU A 187 -5.50 15.24 -5.60
C GLU A 187 -6.65 14.21 -5.55
N MET A 188 -6.32 12.93 -5.40
CA MET A 188 -7.31 11.84 -5.31
C MET A 188 -8.28 12.02 -4.13
N ARG A 189 -7.82 12.65 -3.04
CA ARG A 189 -8.62 12.90 -1.84
C ARG A 189 -9.26 14.30 -1.81
N GLY A 190 -9.04 15.13 -2.84
CA GLY A 190 -9.53 16.51 -2.88
C GLY A 190 -8.95 17.41 -1.78
N LEU A 191 -7.69 17.18 -1.39
CA LEU A 191 -6.96 17.98 -0.40
C LEU A 191 -6.05 18.98 -1.12
N ALA A 192 -5.78 20.14 -0.49
CA ALA A 192 -4.71 21.00 -0.98
C ALA A 192 -3.35 20.35 -0.67
N PHE A 193 -2.37 20.67 -1.51
CA PHE A 193 -1.02 20.15 -1.40
C PHE A 193 -0.01 21.28 -1.49
N SER A 194 1.01 21.23 -0.64
CA SER A 194 2.21 22.04 -0.81
C SER A 194 3.46 21.22 -0.56
N ARG A 195 4.55 21.60 -1.22
CA ARG A 195 5.88 20.98 -1.09
C ARG A 195 6.94 22.06 -1.04
N ASN A 196 7.87 21.91 -0.11
CA ASN A 196 9.06 22.74 0.02
C ASN A 196 10.30 21.86 0.16
N GLN A 197 11.41 22.27 -0.47
CA GLN A 197 12.70 21.62 -0.29
C GLN A 197 13.16 21.78 1.17
N ALA A 198 13.62 20.70 1.80
CA ALA A 198 14.26 20.71 3.10
C ALA A 198 15.73 20.26 2.98
N GLU A 199 16.49 20.40 4.06
CA GLU A 199 17.90 20.00 4.10
C GLU A 199 18.10 18.51 3.75
N LEU A 200 17.21 17.64 4.25
CA LEU A 200 17.25 16.19 4.02
C LEU A 200 15.89 15.69 3.48
N GLY A 201 15.55 16.08 2.26
CA GLY A 201 14.34 15.64 1.55
C GLY A 201 13.34 16.77 1.30
N TYR A 202 12.05 16.47 1.41
CA TYR A 202 10.97 17.41 1.10
C TYR A 202 9.95 17.49 2.23
N LEU A 203 9.65 18.70 2.67
CA LEU A 203 8.54 18.96 3.58
C LEU A 203 7.27 19.13 2.74
N VAL A 204 6.26 18.31 3.02
CA VAL A 204 4.96 18.37 2.36
C VAL A 204 3.86 18.65 3.38
N GLU A 205 2.78 19.26 2.90
CA GLU A 205 1.54 19.46 3.65
C GLU A 205 0.34 19.03 2.80
N LEU A 206 -0.51 18.19 3.38
CA LEU A 206 -1.76 17.71 2.79
C LEU A 206 -2.92 18.18 3.69
N GLY A 207 -3.80 19.07 3.22
CA GLY A 207 -4.92 19.55 4.03
C GLY A 207 -5.89 20.47 3.34
#